data_AF-A0A9W8GND8-F1
#
_entry.id   AF-A0A9W8GND8-F1
#
_cell.length_a   1.000
_cell.length_b   1.000
_cell.length_c   1.000
_cell.angle_alpha   90.00
_cell.angle_beta   90.00
_cell.angle_gamma   90.00
#
_symmetry.space_group_name_H-M   'P 1'
#
loop_
_entity.id
_entity.type
_entity.pdbx_description
1 polymer ?
#
loop_
_entity_poly.entity_id
_entity_poly.type
_entity_poly.pdbx_seq_one_letter_code
_entity_poly.pdbx_strand_id
1 'polypeptide(L)'
;MTGTIAPQSPRHEDPHGMFPPRDGQLTSSHIGSQPRSQHRDTTGPESVVDRTEWDSAQRQLDRDWYSIDESGGNAVDNAHNPFADYVDHDNKLEAKLIGQQQQQAKKLTACQMQYSRDNELWVSNRLKQSGIVQAAGAEEDDDDMDKNRLKSAGANWGAICQCICSAYFHQAARIKSLGEYNDLRTGMPCHLHPTSALYGMGYTPDYIVYHELVFTSKEYMQCVTAVDPKWLAEMGPMFFSLREAGASRKKHADLHQAKTESEFQLAQEEEAARAAAECLRAQSRSASRSQIVTPGGANSIPRFKTRRRRTSL
;
A
#
# COMPACT_ATOMS: atom_id res chain seq x y z
N MET A 1 1.71 5.30 -79.00
CA MET A 1 3.08 5.44 -78.48
C MET A 1 3.01 5.26 -76.97
N THR A 2 3.44 4.10 -76.53
CA THR A 2 3.47 3.58 -75.16
C THR A 2 4.52 4.32 -74.32
N GLY A 3 4.18 4.62 -73.07
CA GLY A 3 5.09 5.26 -72.11
C GLY A 3 4.64 5.08 -70.67
N THR A 4 4.76 3.84 -70.18
CA THR A 4 4.63 3.41 -68.79
C THR A 4 5.81 3.95 -67.96
N ILE A 5 5.56 4.60 -66.81
CA ILE A 5 6.58 4.77 -65.77
C ILE A 5 5.95 4.41 -64.42
N ALA A 6 6.60 3.44 -63.76
CA ALA A 6 6.22 2.81 -62.51
C ALA A 6 6.58 3.67 -61.27
N PRO A 7 5.92 3.43 -60.12
CA PRO A 7 6.28 4.03 -58.84
C PRO A 7 7.45 3.28 -58.19
N GLN A 8 8.43 4.01 -57.65
CA GLN A 8 9.53 3.44 -56.87
C GLN A 8 9.17 3.41 -55.37
N SER A 9 9.34 2.23 -54.78
CA SER A 9 9.20 1.90 -53.36
C SER A 9 10.33 2.50 -52.50
N PRO A 10 10.14 2.65 -51.17
CA PRO A 10 11.07 3.34 -50.28
C PRO A 10 12.26 2.45 -49.89
N ARG A 11 13.45 3.06 -49.81
CA ARG A 11 14.63 2.42 -49.21
C ARG A 11 14.71 2.75 -47.71
N HIS A 12 15.11 1.72 -47.00
CA HIS A 12 15.18 1.55 -45.56
C HIS A 12 16.61 1.83 -45.10
N GLU A 13 16.87 2.89 -44.33
CA GLU A 13 18.13 3.05 -43.58
C GLU A 13 17.88 3.85 -42.29
N ASP A 14 18.15 3.21 -41.16
CA ASP A 14 18.37 3.79 -39.82
C ASP A 14 19.70 3.16 -39.32
N PRO A 15 20.36 3.66 -38.25
CA PRO A 15 20.94 5.00 -38.08
C PRO A 15 22.37 4.90 -37.47
N HIS A 16 23.34 5.74 -37.82
CA HIS A 16 24.64 5.72 -37.11
C HIS A 16 25.22 7.10 -36.83
N GLY A 17 25.59 7.27 -35.56
CA GLY A 17 25.99 8.49 -34.90
C GLY A 17 27.35 9.06 -35.33
N MET A 18 27.46 10.37 -35.16
CA MET A 18 28.69 11.14 -35.30
C MET A 18 29.49 11.09 -34.00
N PHE A 19 30.59 10.34 -34.01
CA PHE A 19 31.77 10.54 -33.15
C PHE A 19 33.01 10.54 -34.04
N PRO A 20 33.96 11.50 -33.89
CA PRO A 20 35.27 11.43 -34.56
C PRO A 20 36.29 10.58 -33.75
N PRO A 21 37.39 10.12 -34.38
CA PRO A 21 38.08 8.88 -34.03
C PRO A 21 39.21 9.03 -33.00
N ARG A 22 39.46 7.94 -32.26
CA ARG A 22 40.65 7.71 -31.42
C ARG A 22 41.67 6.87 -32.19
N ASP A 23 42.90 7.34 -32.26
CA ASP A 23 44.08 6.52 -32.54
C ASP A 23 44.76 6.09 -31.23
N GLY A 24 45.33 4.87 -31.26
CA GLY A 24 45.78 4.04 -30.13
C GLY A 24 46.98 4.56 -29.32
N GLN A 25 47.59 3.82 -28.40
CA GLN A 25 47.74 2.38 -28.22
C GLN A 25 48.06 2.08 -26.72
N LEU A 26 47.60 0.92 -26.25
CA LEU A 26 48.21 0.01 -25.26
C LEU A 26 48.63 0.56 -23.87
N THR A 27 48.03 0.03 -22.79
CA THR A 27 48.68 -0.97 -21.91
C THR A 27 47.72 -1.51 -20.85
N SER A 28 48.03 -2.73 -20.42
CA SER A 28 47.23 -3.70 -19.69
C SER A 28 47.36 -3.57 -18.16
N SER A 29 46.25 -3.81 -17.45
CA SER A 29 46.11 -4.49 -16.13
C SER A 29 47.15 -4.23 -15.01
N HIS A 30 46.70 -3.78 -13.82
CA HIS A 30 46.80 -4.62 -12.61
C HIS A 30 46.06 -4.07 -11.39
N ILE A 31 45.61 -5.04 -10.59
CA ILE A 31 44.88 -5.01 -9.34
C ILE A 31 45.76 -4.52 -8.18
N GLY A 32 45.07 -3.90 -7.20
CA GLY A 32 45.42 -3.65 -5.79
C GLY A 32 46.83 -3.89 -5.25
N SER A 33 47.34 -2.91 -4.48
CA SER A 33 48.36 -3.13 -3.46
C SER A 33 48.27 -2.07 -2.35
N GLN A 34 48.19 -2.55 -1.11
CA GLN A 34 48.28 -1.80 0.14
C GLN A 34 49.69 -1.18 0.34
N PRO A 35 49.85 -0.10 1.11
CA PRO A 35 51.18 0.41 1.43
C PRO A 35 51.84 -0.41 2.53
N ARG A 36 52.99 -0.97 2.21
CA ARG A 36 53.90 -1.72 3.09
C ARG A 36 54.67 -0.74 3.99
N SER A 37 54.44 -0.80 5.31
CA SER A 37 55.30 -0.15 6.30
C SER A 37 56.60 -0.93 6.44
N GLN A 38 57.73 -0.23 6.44
CA GLN A 38 59.04 -0.80 6.77
C GLN A 38 59.27 -0.57 8.26
N HIS A 39 59.35 -1.64 9.05
CA HIS A 39 60.05 -1.59 10.32
C HIS A 39 60.86 -2.88 10.51
N ARG A 40 62.14 -2.67 10.87
CA ARG A 40 63.23 -3.63 10.92
C ARG A 40 62.99 -4.74 11.96
N ASP A 41 63.31 -5.96 11.58
CA ASP A 41 63.68 -7.01 12.53
C ASP A 41 65.11 -6.76 13.02
N THR A 42 65.26 -6.54 14.33
CA THR A 42 66.55 -6.59 15.02
C THR A 42 66.46 -7.63 16.14
N THR A 43 67.06 -8.79 15.93
CA THR A 43 67.27 -9.81 16.94
C THR A 43 68.50 -9.46 17.80
N GLY A 44 68.35 -9.46 19.13
CA GLY A 44 69.40 -9.25 20.13
C GLY A 44 68.87 -9.57 21.54
N PRO A 45 69.70 -10.01 22.50
CA PRO A 45 69.45 -11.16 23.36
C PRO A 45 68.57 -10.86 24.59
N GLU A 46 67.60 -11.73 24.87
CA GLU A 46 66.79 -11.65 26.09
C GLU A 46 67.64 -11.90 27.34
N SER A 47 67.75 -10.87 28.17
CA SER A 47 68.42 -10.96 29.45
C SER A 47 67.55 -11.77 30.43
N VAL A 48 68.16 -12.67 31.20
CA VAL A 48 67.51 -13.51 32.21
C VAL A 48 66.68 -12.71 33.24
N VAL A 49 66.95 -11.40 33.37
CA VAL A 49 66.24 -10.46 34.24
C VAL A 49 64.82 -10.19 33.76
N ASP A 50 64.61 -10.15 32.43
CA ASP A 50 63.31 -9.93 31.79
C ASP A 50 62.36 -11.11 32.03
N ARG A 51 62.90 -12.33 31.99
CA ARG A 51 62.14 -13.56 32.29
C ARG A 51 61.72 -13.66 33.75
N THR A 52 62.55 -13.20 34.68
CA THR A 52 62.21 -13.18 36.11
C THR A 52 61.18 -12.11 36.45
N GLU A 53 61.24 -10.96 35.78
CA GLU A 53 60.22 -9.92 35.90
C GLU A 53 58.89 -10.41 35.32
N TRP A 54 58.92 -11.10 34.17
CA TRP A 54 57.76 -11.74 33.55
C TRP A 54 57.11 -12.80 34.46
N ASP A 55 57.91 -13.71 35.02
CA ASP A 55 57.43 -14.73 35.97
C ASP A 55 56.86 -14.09 37.24
N SER A 56 57.41 -12.96 37.69
CA SER A 56 56.90 -12.23 38.86
C SER A 56 55.58 -11.52 38.57
N ALA A 57 55.44 -10.91 37.39
CA ALA A 57 54.23 -10.24 36.94
C ALA A 57 53.08 -11.24 36.73
N GLN A 58 53.38 -12.41 36.19
CA GLN A 58 52.40 -13.48 36.01
C GLN A 58 51.92 -14.04 37.37
N ARG A 59 52.84 -14.21 38.33
CA ARG A 59 52.49 -14.58 39.71
C ARG A 59 51.64 -13.53 40.42
N GLN A 60 51.84 -12.26 40.09
CA GLN A 60 51.10 -11.15 40.69
C GLN A 60 49.66 -11.09 40.13
N LEU A 61 49.51 -11.27 38.82
CA LEU A 61 48.22 -11.48 38.16
C LEU A 61 47.49 -12.69 38.74
N ASP A 62 48.15 -13.85 38.84
CA ASP A 62 47.54 -15.05 39.42
C ASP A 62 47.13 -14.81 40.88
N ARG A 63 47.89 -14.00 41.66
CA ARG A 63 47.53 -13.63 43.04
C ARG A 63 46.31 -12.70 43.10
N ASP A 64 46.22 -11.73 42.18
CA ASP A 64 45.09 -10.81 42.08
C ASP A 64 43.82 -11.54 41.59
N TRP A 65 43.99 -12.57 40.76
CA TRP A 65 42.92 -13.44 40.27
C TRP A 65 42.30 -14.33 41.34
N TYR A 66 43.06 -14.72 42.37
CA TYR A 66 42.52 -15.44 43.53
C TYR A 66 42.20 -14.54 44.73
N SER A 67 42.58 -13.27 44.71
CA SER A 67 42.18 -12.29 45.74
C SER A 67 40.85 -11.59 45.41
N ILE A 68 40.30 -11.82 44.21
CA ILE A 68 39.09 -11.15 43.72
C ILE A 68 37.79 -11.68 44.34
N ASP A 69 37.81 -12.89 44.91
CA ASP A 69 36.63 -13.50 45.55
C ASP A 69 36.56 -13.24 47.07
N GLU A 70 37.68 -12.94 47.73
CA GLU A 70 37.75 -12.68 49.19
C GLU A 70 37.46 -11.21 49.57
N SER A 71 37.47 -10.28 48.61
CA SER A 71 37.08 -8.86 48.79
C SER A 71 35.92 -8.50 47.86
N GLY A 72 34.75 -9.05 48.15
CA GLY A 72 33.55 -8.88 47.34
C GLY A 72 33.22 -7.42 46.98
N GLY A 73 32.86 -7.23 45.71
CA GLY A 73 32.06 -6.11 45.24
C GLY A 73 32.82 -4.95 44.61
N ASN A 74 32.28 -4.49 43.47
CA ASN A 74 32.52 -3.23 42.77
C ASN A 74 33.29 -2.13 43.53
N ALA A 75 34.12 -1.44 42.73
CA ALA A 75 34.73 -0.12 42.93
C ALA A 75 36.20 -0.15 43.38
N VAL A 76 37.08 -0.51 42.45
CA VAL A 76 38.38 0.15 42.36
C VAL A 76 38.20 1.27 41.32
N ASP A 77 38.30 2.50 41.82
CA ASP A 77 38.31 3.78 41.11
C ASP A 77 38.17 3.83 39.57
N ASN A 78 37.27 4.71 39.09
CA ASN A 78 37.19 5.14 37.69
C ASN A 78 38.49 5.81 37.17
N ALA A 79 39.50 5.99 38.04
CA ALA A 79 40.80 6.55 37.71
C ALA A 79 41.84 5.50 37.26
N HIS A 80 41.55 4.19 37.40
CA HIS A 80 42.44 3.13 36.91
C HIS A 80 41.76 2.16 35.95
N ASN A 81 40.75 2.62 35.20
CA ASN A 81 40.11 1.82 34.16
C ASN A 81 41.00 1.78 32.89
N PRO A 82 41.66 0.65 32.57
CA PRO A 82 42.58 0.55 31.44
C PRO A 82 41.87 0.61 30.07
N PHE A 83 40.53 0.68 30.06
CA PHE A 83 39.70 0.76 28.86
C PHE A 83 39.05 2.14 28.64
N ALA A 84 39.37 3.15 29.46
CA ALA A 84 38.82 4.51 29.30
C ALA A 84 39.10 5.11 27.91
N ASP A 85 40.25 4.78 27.31
CA ASP A 85 40.65 5.21 25.97
C ASP A 85 39.71 4.72 24.85
N TYR A 86 38.97 3.62 25.06
CA TYR A 86 38.04 3.08 24.06
C TYR A 86 36.76 3.93 23.94
N VAL A 87 36.26 4.46 25.06
CA VAL A 87 35.05 5.31 25.06
C VAL A 87 35.33 6.63 24.34
N ASP A 88 36.50 7.21 24.58
CA ASP A 88 36.94 8.41 23.87
C ASP A 88 37.20 8.15 22.38
N HIS A 89 37.67 6.95 22.03
CA HIS A 89 37.88 6.56 20.64
C HIS A 89 36.56 6.40 19.88
N ASP A 90 35.55 5.78 20.49
CA ASP A 90 34.22 5.59 19.89
C ASP A 90 33.47 6.92 19.74
N ASN A 91 33.52 7.78 20.76
CA ASN A 91 32.99 9.14 20.69
C ASN A 91 33.67 9.96 19.56
N LYS A 92 34.98 9.77 19.36
CA LYS A 92 35.73 10.40 18.26
C LYS A 92 35.36 9.82 16.90
N LEU A 93 35.07 8.53 16.80
CA LEU A 93 34.60 7.89 15.57
C LEU A 93 33.20 8.39 15.19
N GLU A 94 32.28 8.45 16.15
CA GLU A 94 30.93 8.95 15.96
C GLU A 94 30.92 10.43 15.57
N ALA A 95 31.70 11.27 16.26
CA ALA A 95 31.86 12.67 15.92
C ALA A 95 32.50 12.87 14.53
N LYS A 96 33.45 12.01 14.13
CA LYS A 96 34.01 12.00 12.77
C LYS A 96 32.96 11.57 11.75
N LEU A 97 32.10 10.60 12.06
CA LEU A 97 31.06 10.12 11.15
C LEU A 97 29.95 11.17 10.96
N ILE A 98 29.51 11.81 12.04
CA ILE A 98 28.55 12.93 12.03
C ILE A 98 29.17 14.14 11.30
N GLY A 99 30.42 14.46 11.59
CA GLY A 99 31.16 15.52 10.90
C GLY A 99 31.33 15.23 9.41
N GLN A 100 31.56 13.97 9.04
CA GLN A 100 31.67 13.54 7.64
C GLN A 100 30.32 13.58 6.92
N GLN A 101 29.21 13.19 7.58
CA GLN A 101 27.86 13.38 7.06
C GLN A 101 27.51 14.86 6.88
N GLN A 102 27.85 15.71 7.85
CA GLN A 102 27.67 17.16 7.72
C GLN A 102 28.53 17.74 6.59
N GLN A 103 29.75 17.23 6.39
CA GLN A 103 30.59 17.61 5.25
C GLN A 103 30.00 17.10 3.92
N GLN A 104 29.37 15.92 3.90
CA GLN A 104 28.65 15.41 2.73
C GLN A 104 27.38 16.24 2.43
N ALA A 105 26.63 16.68 3.45
CA ALA A 105 25.50 17.60 3.28
C ALA A 105 25.96 19.00 2.83
N LYS A 106 27.12 19.47 3.30
CA LYS A 106 27.79 20.70 2.82
C LYS A 106 28.35 20.57 1.39
N LYS A 107 28.40 19.35 0.83
CA LYS A 107 28.71 19.09 -0.59
C LYS A 107 27.49 19.13 -1.50
N LEU A 108 26.28 19.38 -0.97
CA LEU A 108 25.26 20.02 -1.81
C LEU A 108 25.86 21.35 -2.24
N THR A 109 26.24 21.45 -3.51
CA THR A 109 26.91 22.62 -4.07
C THR A 109 26.15 23.87 -3.62
N ALA A 110 26.85 24.93 -3.20
CA ALA A 110 26.20 26.18 -2.80
C ALA A 110 25.19 26.67 -3.86
N CYS A 111 25.49 26.42 -5.13
CA CYS A 111 24.62 26.62 -6.30
C CYS A 111 23.32 25.78 -6.25
N GLN A 112 23.38 24.52 -5.84
CA GLN A 112 22.22 23.63 -5.74
C GLN A 112 21.30 24.02 -4.57
N MET A 113 21.87 24.46 -3.45
CA MET A 113 21.10 25.05 -2.35
C MET A 113 20.48 26.40 -2.73
N GLN A 114 21.13 27.18 -3.58
CA GLN A 114 20.59 28.43 -4.09
C GLN A 114 19.46 28.16 -5.09
N TYR A 115 19.63 27.18 -5.99
CA TYR A 115 18.58 26.75 -6.91
C TYR A 115 17.35 26.22 -6.17
N SER A 116 17.52 25.42 -5.10
CA SER A 116 16.39 24.97 -4.27
C SER A 116 15.67 26.15 -3.61
N ARG A 117 16.42 27.11 -3.05
CA ARG A 117 15.86 28.32 -2.43
C ARG A 117 15.12 29.20 -3.44
N ASP A 118 15.69 29.43 -4.62
CA ASP A 118 15.07 30.23 -5.67
C ASP A 118 13.82 29.52 -6.23
N ASN A 119 13.85 28.19 -6.35
CA ASN A 119 12.71 27.39 -6.76
C ASN A 119 11.58 27.44 -5.70
N GLU A 120 11.91 27.32 -4.41
CA GLU A 120 10.95 27.46 -3.31
C GLU A 120 10.35 28.87 -3.23
N LEU A 121 11.16 29.91 -3.44
CA LEU A 121 10.69 31.30 -3.51
C LEU A 121 9.77 31.54 -4.71
N TRP A 122 10.10 30.98 -5.87
CA TRP A 122 9.25 31.04 -7.05
C TRP A 122 7.91 30.34 -6.82
N VAL A 123 7.94 29.12 -6.26
CA VAL A 123 6.72 28.37 -5.90
C VAL A 123 5.89 29.13 -4.87
N SER A 124 6.50 29.67 -3.82
CA SER A 124 5.81 30.43 -2.77
C SER A 124 5.16 31.69 -3.32
N ASN A 125 5.86 32.47 -4.15
CA ASN A 125 5.30 33.67 -4.76
C ASN A 125 4.20 33.33 -5.77
N ARG A 126 4.32 32.24 -6.51
CA ARG A 126 3.28 31.75 -7.41
C ARG A 126 2.02 31.33 -6.66
N LEU A 127 2.16 30.61 -5.55
CA LEU A 127 1.06 30.18 -4.68
C LEU A 127 0.35 31.36 -4.00
N LYS A 128 1.13 32.38 -3.59
CA LYS A 128 0.58 33.64 -3.04
C LYS A 128 -0.23 34.39 -4.11
N GLN A 129 0.29 34.47 -5.34
CA GLN A 129 -0.39 35.18 -6.42
C GLN A 129 -1.61 34.41 -6.97
N SER A 130 -1.63 33.08 -6.88
CA SER A 130 -2.75 32.26 -7.33
C SER A 130 -3.94 32.26 -6.37
N GLY A 131 -3.88 32.96 -5.23
CA GLY A 131 -4.98 33.07 -4.27
C GLY A 131 -5.28 31.78 -3.49
N ILE A 132 -4.47 30.73 -3.67
CA ILE A 132 -4.63 29.42 -3.02
C ILE A 132 -4.25 29.49 -1.54
N VAL A 133 -3.33 30.39 -1.17
CA VAL A 133 -2.99 30.66 0.22
C VAL A 133 -3.79 31.88 0.68
N GLN A 134 -4.94 31.64 1.29
CA GLN A 134 -5.59 32.68 2.10
C GLN A 134 -4.75 32.87 3.37
N ALA A 135 -4.40 34.12 3.69
CA ALA A 135 -3.78 34.44 4.97
C ALA A 135 -4.77 34.04 6.08
N ALA A 136 -4.41 33.02 6.87
CA ALA A 136 -5.25 32.55 7.96
C ALA A 136 -5.46 33.71 8.96
N GLY A 137 -6.67 34.24 9.02
CA GLY A 137 -7.05 35.34 9.88
C GLY A 137 -8.57 35.48 9.93
N ALA A 138 -9.20 34.59 10.71
CA ALA A 138 -10.55 34.77 11.23
C ALA A 138 -10.70 33.84 12.45
N GLU A 139 -10.60 34.43 13.65
CA GLU A 139 -10.98 33.82 14.92
C GLU A 139 -12.46 34.15 15.13
N GLU A 140 -13.35 33.16 15.08
CA GLU A 140 -14.78 33.34 15.38
C GLU A 140 -15.30 32.17 16.25
N ASP A 141 -15.66 32.52 17.48
CA ASP A 141 -16.55 31.96 18.52
C ASP A 141 -16.88 30.43 18.57
N ASP A 142 -16.64 29.85 19.76
CA ASP A 142 -16.36 28.42 20.03
C ASP A 142 -17.53 27.51 20.50
N ASP A 143 -18.81 27.94 20.56
CA ASP A 143 -19.84 27.14 21.28
C ASP A 143 -20.86 26.34 20.43
N ASP A 144 -20.82 26.41 19.08
CA ASP A 144 -21.67 25.57 18.18
C ASP A 144 -20.84 24.74 17.15
N MET A 145 -19.51 24.71 17.28
CA MET A 145 -18.54 24.39 16.22
C MET A 145 -18.20 22.90 15.97
N ASP A 146 -18.73 21.94 16.74
CA ASP A 146 -18.27 20.54 16.66
C ASP A 146 -18.80 19.75 15.44
N LYS A 147 -19.89 20.20 14.80
CA LYS A 147 -20.41 19.57 13.56
C LYS A 147 -19.67 20.03 12.31
N ASN A 148 -18.99 21.17 12.38
CA ASN A 148 -18.28 21.79 11.25
C ASN A 148 -16.76 21.76 11.40
N ARG A 149 -16.22 20.98 12.34
CA ARG A 149 -14.78 20.86 12.55
C ARG A 149 -14.11 20.32 11.29
N LEU A 150 -13.48 21.21 10.53
CA LEU A 150 -12.76 20.92 9.30
C LEU A 150 -11.63 19.92 9.60
N LYS A 151 -11.71 18.74 8.98
CA LYS A 151 -10.67 17.72 9.05
C LYS A 151 -9.91 17.70 7.73
N SER A 152 -8.60 17.88 7.77
CA SER A 152 -7.75 17.67 6.61
C SER A 152 -7.72 16.18 6.25
N ALA A 153 -7.70 15.86 4.95
CA ALA A 153 -7.62 14.48 4.46
C ALA A 153 -6.26 13.78 4.73
N GLY A 154 -5.26 14.48 5.27
CA GLY A 154 -3.93 13.94 5.54
C GLY A 154 -3.26 13.41 4.26
N ALA A 155 -2.69 12.21 4.32
CA ALA A 155 -2.07 11.55 3.16
C ALA A 155 -3.07 10.81 2.24
N ASN A 156 -4.38 10.84 2.55
CA ASN A 156 -5.39 10.16 1.75
C ASN A 156 -5.76 10.98 0.52
N TRP A 157 -4.91 10.93 -0.51
CA TRP A 157 -5.17 11.54 -1.81
C TRP A 157 -6.40 10.96 -2.52
N GLY A 158 -6.74 9.69 -2.25
CA GLY A 158 -7.90 9.02 -2.83
C GLY A 158 -9.21 9.72 -2.45
N ALA A 159 -9.37 10.11 -1.18
CA ALA A 159 -10.53 10.88 -0.73
C ALA A 159 -10.63 12.26 -1.41
N ILE A 160 -9.49 12.92 -1.66
CA ILE A 160 -9.44 14.20 -2.37
C ILE A 160 -9.84 14.02 -3.84
N CYS A 161 -9.28 13.01 -4.52
CA CYS A 161 -9.63 12.69 -5.91
C CYS A 161 -11.11 12.30 -6.06
N GLN A 162 -11.66 11.55 -5.10
CA GLN A 162 -13.09 11.23 -5.04
C GLN A 162 -13.94 12.49 -4.86
N CYS A 163 -13.52 13.42 -4.00
CA CYS A 163 -14.19 14.71 -3.82
C CYS A 163 -14.19 15.54 -5.12
N ILE A 164 -13.05 15.64 -5.80
CA ILE A 164 -12.95 16.31 -7.11
C ILE A 164 -13.87 15.64 -8.13
N CYS A 165 -13.86 14.30 -8.17
CA CYS A 165 -14.75 13.51 -9.04
C CYS A 165 -16.23 13.80 -8.74
N SER A 166 -16.62 13.95 -7.48
CA SER A 166 -18.02 14.25 -7.10
C SER A 166 -18.50 15.61 -7.60
N ALA A 167 -17.62 16.59 -7.75
CA ALA A 167 -17.97 17.90 -8.30
C ALA A 167 -17.94 17.91 -9.84
N TYR A 168 -16.94 17.27 -10.42
CA TYR A 168 -16.64 17.34 -11.85
C TYR A 168 -17.00 16.06 -12.62
N PHE A 169 -17.87 15.18 -12.10
CA PHE A 169 -18.22 13.92 -12.78
C PHE A 169 -18.78 14.12 -14.19
N HIS A 170 -19.40 15.28 -14.46
CA HIS A 170 -19.96 15.63 -15.76
C HIS A 170 -18.89 16.09 -16.79
N GLN A 171 -17.67 16.36 -16.33
CA GLN A 171 -16.48 16.73 -17.09
C GLN A 171 -15.46 15.60 -17.03
N ALA A 172 -15.94 14.39 -17.34
CA ALA A 172 -15.13 13.20 -17.33
C ALA A 172 -14.82 12.77 -18.77
N ALA A 173 -13.60 12.31 -19.02
CA ALA A 173 -13.18 11.85 -20.33
C ALA A 173 -12.51 10.48 -20.21
N ARG A 174 -12.59 9.70 -21.28
CA ARG A 174 -11.94 8.39 -21.38
C ARG A 174 -10.86 8.40 -22.45
N ILE A 175 -9.80 7.63 -22.25
CA ILE A 175 -8.72 7.51 -23.22
C ILE A 175 -9.23 6.88 -24.52
N LYS A 176 -8.78 7.43 -25.65
CA LYS A 176 -9.03 6.88 -26.98
C LYS A 176 -7.73 6.43 -27.63
N SER A 177 -6.73 7.31 -27.62
CA SER A 177 -5.39 7.03 -28.13
C SER A 177 -4.35 7.75 -27.24
N LEU A 178 -3.06 7.56 -27.50
CA LEU A 178 -2.01 8.12 -26.64
C LEU A 178 -2.11 9.66 -26.59
N GLY A 179 -2.54 10.21 -25.45
CA GLY A 179 -2.73 11.65 -25.25
C GLY A 179 -4.02 12.25 -25.83
N GLU A 180 -4.87 11.43 -26.47
CA GLU A 180 -6.20 11.80 -26.98
C GLU A 180 -7.28 11.11 -26.15
N TYR A 181 -8.23 11.89 -25.67
CA TYR A 181 -9.36 11.44 -24.88
C TYR A 181 -10.66 11.83 -25.57
N ASN A 182 -11.74 11.15 -25.23
CA ASN A 182 -13.08 11.55 -25.62
C ASN A 182 -13.87 11.91 -24.37
N ASP A 183 -14.55 13.06 -24.40
CA ASP A 183 -15.52 13.43 -23.38
C ASP A 183 -16.61 12.36 -23.28
N LEU A 184 -16.90 11.89 -22.06
CA LEU A 184 -17.89 10.85 -21.82
C LEU A 184 -19.32 11.34 -22.07
N ARG A 185 -19.57 12.65 -21.94
CA ARG A 185 -20.92 13.21 -22.13
C ARG A 185 -21.20 13.55 -23.59
N THR A 186 -20.31 14.28 -24.24
CA THR A 186 -20.53 14.76 -25.61
C THR A 186 -19.91 13.86 -26.67
N GLY A 187 -18.97 12.98 -26.29
CA GLY A 187 -18.20 12.17 -27.23
C GLY A 187 -17.18 12.98 -28.05
N MET A 188 -17.03 14.28 -27.79
CA MET A 188 -16.09 15.13 -28.52
C MET A 188 -14.65 14.70 -28.23
N PRO A 189 -13.79 14.60 -29.25
CA PRO A 189 -12.38 14.34 -29.06
C PRO A 189 -11.70 15.55 -28.42
N CYS A 190 -10.85 15.30 -27.44
CA CYS A 190 -10.15 16.33 -26.69
C CYS A 190 -8.74 15.84 -26.30
N HIS A 191 -7.82 16.78 -26.13
CA HIS A 191 -6.41 16.50 -25.89
C HIS A 191 -5.99 16.99 -24.50
N LEU A 192 -4.97 16.35 -23.92
CA LEU A 192 -4.34 16.88 -22.70
C LEU A 192 -3.62 18.20 -23.03
N HIS A 193 -3.88 19.24 -22.24
CA HIS A 193 -3.13 20.48 -22.36
C HIS A 193 -1.66 20.26 -21.97
N PRO A 194 -0.66 20.85 -22.67
CA PRO A 194 0.77 20.64 -22.35
C PRO A 194 1.19 21.04 -20.94
N THR A 195 0.46 21.97 -20.31
CA THR A 195 0.70 22.40 -18.92
C THR A 195 0.09 21.44 -17.89
N SER A 196 -0.75 20.49 -18.30
CA SER A 196 -1.37 19.53 -17.39
C SER A 196 -0.33 18.54 -16.86
N ALA A 197 -0.40 18.19 -15.58
CA ALA A 197 0.56 17.30 -14.93
C ALA A 197 0.60 15.88 -15.54
N LEU A 198 -0.51 15.41 -16.12
CA LEU A 198 -0.58 14.13 -16.82
C LEU A 198 0.08 14.15 -18.20
N TYR A 199 0.38 15.34 -18.75
CA TYR A 199 1.01 15.46 -20.06
C TYR A 199 2.46 15.02 -20.00
N GLY A 200 2.86 14.08 -20.86
CA GLY A 200 4.22 13.56 -20.89
C GLY A 200 4.57 12.60 -19.75
N MET A 201 3.60 12.19 -18.92
CA MET A 201 3.81 11.07 -18.01
C MET A 201 3.91 9.76 -18.81
N GLY A 202 4.81 8.87 -18.39
CA GLY A 202 5.02 7.56 -19.02
C GLY A 202 3.85 6.58 -18.84
N TYR A 203 2.81 6.99 -18.11
CA TYR A 203 1.55 6.28 -17.99
C TYR A 203 0.40 7.24 -18.27
N THR A 204 -0.60 6.77 -19.01
CA THR A 204 -1.83 7.54 -19.29
C THR A 204 -3.01 6.82 -18.67
N PRO A 205 -3.72 7.42 -17.69
CA PRO A 205 -4.87 6.80 -17.05
C PRO A 205 -6.05 6.64 -18.03
N ASP A 206 -6.82 5.56 -17.87
CA ASP A 206 -7.95 5.26 -18.77
C ASP A 206 -9.11 6.26 -18.64
N TYR A 207 -9.32 6.76 -17.42
CA TYR A 207 -10.38 7.70 -17.07
C TYR A 207 -9.80 8.90 -16.34
N ILE A 208 -10.27 10.08 -16.75
CA ILE A 208 -9.83 11.35 -16.21
C ILE A 208 -11.01 12.27 -15.99
N VAL A 209 -10.82 13.25 -15.11
CA VAL A 209 -11.71 14.37 -14.89
C VAL A 209 -10.93 15.66 -15.11
N TYR A 210 -11.54 16.65 -15.75
CA TYR A 210 -10.95 17.95 -16.05
C TYR A 210 -11.77 19.09 -15.46
N HIS A 211 -11.13 20.25 -15.26
CA HIS A 211 -11.78 21.45 -14.69
C HIS A 211 -12.26 22.41 -15.78
N GLU A 212 -11.46 22.57 -16.84
CA GLU A 212 -11.71 23.53 -17.92
C GLU A 212 -11.37 22.91 -19.27
N LEU A 213 -12.17 23.27 -20.27
CA LEU A 213 -11.96 22.91 -21.66
C LEU A 213 -11.70 24.18 -22.47
N VAL A 214 -10.50 24.29 -23.03
CA VAL A 214 -10.08 25.44 -23.84
C VAL A 214 -10.28 25.11 -25.32
N PHE A 215 -11.18 25.85 -25.96
CA PHE A 215 -11.45 25.72 -27.39
C PHE A 215 -10.43 26.53 -28.19
N THR A 216 -9.61 25.85 -29.00
CA THR A 216 -8.67 26.47 -29.93
C THR A 216 -8.79 25.78 -31.31
N SER A 217 -7.69 25.60 -32.05
CA SER A 217 -7.66 24.69 -33.20
C SER A 217 -7.82 23.21 -32.80
N LYS A 218 -7.49 22.88 -31.56
CA LYS A 218 -7.81 21.61 -30.90
C LYS A 218 -8.38 21.91 -29.53
N GLU A 219 -9.28 21.07 -29.06
CA GLU A 219 -9.89 21.17 -27.74
C GLU A 219 -8.91 20.61 -26.70
N TYR A 220 -8.49 21.45 -25.75
CA TYR A 220 -7.52 21.08 -24.73
C TYR A 220 -8.13 21.08 -23.33
N MET A 221 -7.89 20.01 -22.56
CA MET A 221 -8.31 19.86 -21.17
C MET A 221 -7.23 20.36 -20.21
N GLN A 222 -7.61 21.27 -19.32
CA GLN A 222 -6.75 21.80 -18.26
C GLN A 222 -7.12 21.24 -16.88
N CYS A 223 -6.14 21.23 -15.98
CA CYS A 223 -6.27 20.75 -14.60
C CYS A 223 -6.87 19.33 -14.53
N VAL A 224 -6.17 18.38 -15.14
CA VAL A 224 -6.65 17.01 -15.31
C VAL A 224 -6.19 16.12 -14.16
N THR A 225 -7.12 15.34 -13.60
CA THR A 225 -6.87 14.37 -12.53
C THR A 225 -7.25 12.96 -12.98
N ALA A 226 -6.44 11.96 -12.63
CA ALA A 226 -6.74 10.56 -12.86
C ALA A 226 -7.84 10.07 -11.90
N VAL A 227 -8.84 9.35 -12.41
CA VAL A 227 -10.02 8.96 -11.64
C VAL A 227 -10.40 7.50 -11.93
N ASP A 228 -10.87 6.78 -10.92
CA ASP A 228 -11.40 5.42 -11.08
C ASP A 228 -12.81 5.44 -11.71
N PRO A 229 -13.10 4.65 -12.76
CA PRO A 229 -14.44 4.53 -13.32
C PRO A 229 -15.51 4.14 -12.28
N LYS A 230 -15.16 3.41 -11.22
CA LYS A 230 -16.10 3.05 -10.15
C LYS A 230 -16.62 4.29 -9.42
N TRP A 231 -15.75 5.26 -9.13
CA TRP A 231 -16.14 6.51 -8.45
C TRP A 231 -17.07 7.34 -9.33
N LEU A 232 -16.81 7.40 -10.64
CA LEU A 232 -17.71 8.09 -11.58
C LEU A 232 -19.12 7.48 -11.56
N ALA A 233 -19.22 6.14 -11.56
CA ALA A 233 -20.51 5.46 -11.50
C ALA A 233 -21.25 5.65 -10.16
N GLU A 234 -20.52 5.72 -9.05
CA GLU A 234 -21.09 6.00 -7.73
C GLU A 234 -21.60 7.44 -7.60
N MET A 235 -20.83 8.42 -8.10
CA MET A 235 -21.20 9.84 -8.02
C MET A 235 -22.28 10.23 -9.03
N GLY A 236 -22.28 9.60 -10.21
CA GLY A 236 -23.21 9.89 -11.30
C GLY A 236 -23.93 8.64 -11.82
N PRO A 237 -24.74 7.93 -11.02
CA PRO A 237 -25.39 6.69 -11.44
C PRO A 237 -26.41 6.88 -12.57
N MET A 238 -26.90 8.11 -12.76
CA MET A 238 -27.77 8.47 -13.90
C MET A 238 -27.01 8.69 -15.20
N PHE A 239 -25.72 9.05 -15.13
CA PHE A 239 -24.87 9.36 -16.28
C PHE A 239 -24.02 8.17 -16.73
N PHE A 240 -23.62 7.33 -15.77
CA PHE A 240 -22.64 6.27 -16.01
C PHE A 240 -23.17 4.90 -15.62
N SER A 241 -22.87 3.91 -16.45
CA SER A 241 -23.13 2.51 -16.16
C SER A 241 -21.82 1.72 -16.30
N LEU A 242 -21.47 0.96 -15.27
CA LEU A 242 -20.31 0.10 -15.30
C LEU A 242 -20.59 -1.11 -16.17
N ARG A 243 -19.87 -1.20 -17.29
CA ARG A 243 -19.90 -2.37 -18.15
C ARG A 243 -18.61 -3.15 -17.97
N GLU A 244 -18.69 -4.29 -17.32
CA GLU A 244 -17.57 -5.22 -17.22
C GLU A 244 -17.28 -5.82 -18.61
N ALA A 245 -16.14 -5.44 -19.19
CA ALA A 245 -15.68 -6.02 -20.46
C ALA A 245 -15.39 -7.52 -20.26
N GLY A 246 -16.18 -8.38 -20.89
CA GLY A 246 -15.97 -9.84 -20.93
C GLY A 246 -16.94 -10.69 -20.12
N ALA A 247 -17.83 -10.10 -19.31
CA ALA A 247 -18.70 -10.86 -18.40
C ALA A 247 -20.20 -10.84 -18.78
N SER A 248 -20.64 -9.95 -19.66
CA SER A 248 -22.02 -9.42 -19.62
C SER A 248 -23.18 -10.38 -19.91
N ARG A 249 -22.96 -11.57 -20.51
CA ARG A 249 -24.07 -12.50 -20.78
C ARG A 249 -24.07 -13.71 -19.86
N LYS A 250 -22.90 -14.31 -19.63
CA LYS A 250 -22.76 -15.50 -18.78
C LYS A 250 -22.85 -15.14 -17.30
N LYS A 251 -22.07 -14.15 -16.84
CA LYS A 251 -22.06 -13.72 -15.43
C LYS A 251 -23.41 -13.16 -14.97
N HIS A 252 -24.14 -12.47 -15.85
CA HIS A 252 -25.50 -11.99 -15.53
C HIS A 252 -26.52 -13.13 -15.46
N ALA A 253 -26.38 -14.16 -16.30
CA ALA A 253 -27.20 -15.37 -16.20
C ALA A 253 -26.87 -16.17 -14.93
N ASP A 254 -25.59 -16.30 -14.60
CA ASP A 254 -25.12 -16.98 -13.39
C ASP A 254 -25.56 -16.24 -12.11
N LEU A 255 -25.49 -14.90 -12.09
CA LEU A 255 -26.01 -14.07 -10.99
C LEU A 255 -27.54 -14.18 -10.86
N HIS A 256 -28.26 -14.20 -11.98
CA HIS A 256 -29.71 -14.39 -11.95
C HIS A 256 -30.09 -15.78 -11.43
N GLN A 257 -29.36 -16.83 -11.84
CA GLN A 257 -29.51 -18.19 -11.30
C GLN A 257 -29.19 -18.25 -9.81
N ALA A 258 -28.07 -17.67 -9.37
CA ALA A 258 -27.71 -17.64 -7.95
C ALA A 258 -28.74 -16.89 -7.09
N LYS A 259 -29.31 -15.79 -7.62
CA LYS A 259 -30.37 -15.05 -6.94
C LYS A 259 -31.66 -15.87 -6.84
N THR A 260 -32.08 -16.54 -7.93
CA THR A 260 -33.26 -17.40 -7.93
C THR A 260 -33.08 -18.65 -7.06
N GLU A 261 -31.87 -19.22 -7.02
CA GLU A 261 -31.54 -20.36 -6.15
C GLU A 261 -31.55 -19.96 -4.67
N SER A 262 -31.01 -18.78 -4.33
CA SER A 262 -31.06 -18.24 -2.96
C SER A 262 -32.49 -17.94 -2.50
N GLU A 263 -33.32 -17.34 -3.37
CA GLU A 263 -34.74 -17.10 -3.09
C GLU A 263 -35.50 -18.42 -2.88
N PHE A 264 -35.21 -19.45 -3.68
CA PHE A 264 -35.79 -20.78 -3.53
C PHE A 264 -35.32 -21.50 -2.25
N GLN A 265 -34.04 -21.37 -1.89
CA GLN A 265 -33.51 -21.91 -0.63
C GLN A 265 -34.15 -21.24 0.59
N LEU A 266 -34.28 -19.93 0.59
CA LEU A 266 -34.93 -19.20 1.67
C LEU A 266 -36.40 -19.62 1.82
N ALA A 267 -37.12 -19.84 0.72
CA ALA A 267 -38.50 -20.31 0.72
C ALA A 267 -38.63 -21.74 1.28
N GLN A 268 -37.74 -22.65 0.88
CA GLN A 268 -37.70 -24.02 1.43
C GLN A 268 -37.36 -24.02 2.92
N GLU A 269 -36.44 -23.17 3.36
CA GLU A 269 -36.03 -23.07 4.76
C GLU A 269 -37.17 -22.49 5.62
N GLU A 270 -37.91 -21.51 5.09
CA GLU A 270 -39.13 -20.97 5.72
C GLU A 270 -40.27 -22.00 5.77
N GLU A 271 -40.45 -22.81 4.72
CA GLU A 271 -41.45 -23.88 4.68
C GLU A 271 -41.08 -25.04 5.64
N ALA A 272 -39.80 -25.43 5.69
CA ALA A 272 -39.29 -26.41 6.63
C ALA A 272 -39.40 -25.92 8.08
N ALA A 273 -39.14 -24.64 8.35
CA ALA A 273 -39.34 -24.03 9.66
C ALA A 273 -40.82 -24.03 10.07
N ARG A 274 -41.73 -23.74 9.13
CA ARG A 274 -43.19 -23.84 9.35
C ARG A 274 -43.63 -25.27 9.65
N ALA A 275 -43.15 -26.24 8.87
CA ALA A 275 -43.45 -27.66 9.08
C ALA A 275 -42.88 -28.19 10.41
N ALA A 276 -41.67 -27.77 10.80
CA ALA A 276 -41.07 -28.11 12.08
C ALA A 276 -41.86 -27.52 13.26
N ALA A 277 -42.30 -26.25 13.14
CA ALA A 277 -43.16 -25.62 14.14
C ALA A 277 -44.53 -26.33 14.25
N GLU A 278 -45.09 -26.77 13.12
CA GLU A 278 -46.34 -27.54 13.10
C GLU A 278 -46.17 -28.94 13.70
N CYS A 279 -45.07 -29.63 13.40
CA CYS A 279 -44.75 -30.93 14.00
C CYS A 279 -44.55 -30.82 15.51
N LEU A 280 -43.83 -29.79 15.99
CA LEU A 280 -43.69 -29.52 17.43
C LEU A 280 -45.05 -29.24 18.09
N ARG A 281 -45.94 -28.50 17.39
CA ARG A 281 -47.32 -28.26 17.85
C ARG A 281 -48.17 -29.53 17.86
N ALA A 282 -47.96 -30.46 16.93
CA ALA A 282 -48.63 -31.75 16.89
C ALA A 282 -48.11 -32.71 17.98
N GLN A 283 -46.80 -32.69 18.25
CA GLN A 283 -46.17 -33.43 19.33
C GLN A 283 -46.65 -32.95 20.70
N SER A 284 -46.77 -31.63 20.92
CA SER A 284 -47.34 -31.10 22.17
C SER A 284 -48.83 -31.45 22.32
N ARG A 285 -49.62 -31.43 21.25
CA ARG A 285 -51.02 -31.89 21.25
C ARG A 285 -51.17 -33.38 21.54
N SER A 286 -50.25 -34.23 21.06
CA SER A 286 -50.28 -35.67 21.29
C SER A 286 -49.73 -36.06 22.67
N ALA A 287 -48.75 -35.32 23.21
CA ALA A 287 -48.27 -35.47 24.59
C ALA A 287 -49.36 -35.08 25.63
N SER A 288 -50.28 -34.17 25.28
CA SER A 288 -51.42 -33.78 26.12
C SER A 288 -52.64 -34.72 26.01
N ARG A 289 -52.57 -35.79 25.22
CA ARG A 289 -53.69 -36.73 25.09
C ARG A 289 -53.72 -37.70 26.28
N SER A 290 -54.15 -37.21 27.43
CA SER A 290 -54.56 -38.06 28.55
C SER A 290 -55.70 -38.97 28.08
N GLN A 291 -55.54 -40.27 28.26
CA GLN A 291 -56.54 -41.29 27.94
C GLN A 291 -57.86 -40.92 28.65
N ILE A 292 -58.88 -40.55 27.87
CA ILE A 292 -60.20 -40.18 28.41
C ILE A 292 -60.82 -41.45 28.99
N VAL A 293 -60.80 -41.57 30.32
CA VAL A 293 -61.55 -42.60 31.03
C VAL A 293 -63.01 -42.15 31.03
N THR A 294 -63.83 -42.76 30.18
CA THR A 294 -65.27 -42.53 30.12
C THR A 294 -65.91 -43.02 31.43
N PRO A 295 -66.47 -42.14 32.29
CA PRO A 295 -67.17 -42.60 33.49
C PRO A 295 -68.48 -43.24 33.02
N GLY A 296 -68.60 -44.56 33.23
CA GLY A 296 -69.76 -45.36 32.81
C GLY A 296 -69.49 -46.40 31.72
N GLY A 297 -68.27 -46.49 31.19
CA GLY A 297 -67.86 -47.60 30.34
C GLY A 297 -67.67 -48.88 31.17
N ALA A 298 -68.66 -49.78 31.12
CA ALA A 298 -68.68 -51.05 31.83
C ALA A 298 -67.44 -51.90 31.53
N ASN A 299 -66.43 -51.84 32.40
CA ASN A 299 -65.38 -52.84 32.46
C ASN A 299 -65.64 -53.81 33.62
N SER A 300 -65.69 -55.09 33.26
CA SER A 300 -65.72 -56.28 34.11
C SER A 300 -67.09 -56.75 34.65
N ILE A 301 -67.90 -57.33 33.77
CA ILE A 301 -68.61 -58.57 34.16
C ILE A 301 -67.68 -59.73 33.78
N PRO A 302 -67.25 -60.58 34.73
CA PRO A 302 -66.48 -61.76 34.38
C PRO A 302 -67.32 -62.66 33.49
N ARG A 303 -66.77 -62.96 32.31
CA ARG A 303 -67.34 -63.86 31.31
C ARG A 303 -67.58 -65.24 31.96
N PHE A 304 -68.83 -65.56 32.28
CA PHE A 304 -69.22 -66.92 32.65
C PHE A 304 -68.93 -67.83 31.44
N LYS A 305 -67.97 -68.74 31.60
CA LYS A 305 -67.70 -69.79 30.61
C LYS A 305 -68.96 -70.67 30.51
N THR A 306 -69.69 -70.58 29.41
CA THR A 306 -70.71 -71.57 29.08
C THR A 306 -70.03 -72.90 28.82
N ARG A 307 -70.17 -73.83 29.78
CA ARG A 307 -69.76 -75.22 29.65
C ARG A 307 -70.61 -75.86 28.55
N ARG A 308 -70.01 -76.08 27.37
CA ARG A 308 -70.58 -76.91 26.30
C ARG A 308 -71.00 -78.26 26.91
N ARG A 309 -72.32 -78.51 26.98
CA ARG A 309 -72.84 -79.86 27.05
C ARG A 309 -72.86 -80.41 25.64
N ARG A 310 -71.91 -81.31 25.36
CA ARG A 310 -72.07 -82.34 24.33
C ARG A 310 -73.35 -83.10 24.65
N THR A 311 -74.31 -83.08 23.74
CA THR A 311 -75.29 -84.15 23.59
C THR A 311 -75.53 -84.38 22.11
N SER A 312 -75.34 -85.63 21.75
CA SER A 312 -75.53 -86.30 20.47
C SER A 312 -76.98 -86.27 19.97
N LEU A 313 -77.18 -86.07 18.67
CA LEU A 313 -77.78 -86.99 17.70
C LEU A 313 -77.99 -86.27 16.37
#